data_AF-A0A5J6U7B6-F1
#
_entry.id   AF-A0A5J6U7B6-F1
#
_cell.length_a   1.000
_cell.length_b   1.000
_cell.length_c   1.000
_cell.angle_alpha   90.00
_cell.angle_beta   90.00
_cell.angle_gamma   90.00
#
_symmetry.space_group_name_H-M   'P 1'
#
loop_
_entity.id
_entity.type
_entity.pdbx_description
1 polymer ?
#
loop_
_entity_poly.entity_id
_entity_poly.type
_entity_poly.pdbx_seq_one_letter_code
_entity_poly.pdbx_strand_id
1 'polypeptide(L)'
;MDTHSPVTAENIGRDQRTEWLTARLAHRPVVEIIEFELHLTAQRKRVDTRHMWGAAWNIFQGWCSDDSFWYFQPWLIGLGHDTFERVAAHPDALADTHEVRRLAGRHRSQWTDEEWPEWESMNYIALNAYDRATGEEEGLEDALETRGLYRICDAFPEDERWDYDDIGQRRAKLPRLTELLGEHHPAT
;
A
#
# COMPACT_ATOMS: atom_id res chain seq x y z
N MET A 1 -21.66 -17.24 29.23
CA MET A 1 -21.88 -17.92 27.94
C MET A 1 -21.39 -16.94 26.90
N ASP A 2 -20.07 -16.91 26.73
CA ASP A 2 -19.37 -15.87 25.98
C ASP A 2 -19.52 -16.15 24.49
N THR A 3 -20.29 -15.31 23.82
CA THR A 3 -20.39 -15.29 22.37
C THR A 3 -19.11 -14.70 21.81
N HIS A 4 -18.10 -15.56 21.58
CA HIS A 4 -16.98 -15.22 20.70
C HIS A 4 -17.50 -15.17 19.25
N SER A 5 -17.89 -13.98 18.80
CA SER A 5 -17.93 -13.70 17.37
C SER A 5 -16.51 -13.91 16.80
N PRO A 6 -16.35 -14.62 15.68
CA PRO A 6 -15.03 -14.78 15.09
C PRO A 6 -14.52 -13.40 14.67
N VAL A 7 -13.34 -13.04 15.16
CA VAL A 7 -12.59 -11.88 14.68
C VAL A 7 -12.28 -12.16 13.21
N THR A 8 -13.02 -11.52 12.30
CA THR A 8 -12.66 -11.49 10.89
C THR A 8 -11.48 -10.53 10.72
N ALA A 9 -10.59 -10.80 9.76
CA ALA A 9 -9.42 -9.97 9.48
C ALA A 9 -9.77 -8.52 9.06
N GLU A 10 -11.05 -8.22 8.92
CA GLU A 10 -11.60 -6.93 8.48
C GLU A 10 -11.71 -5.88 9.60
N ASN A 11 -11.56 -6.28 10.88
CA ASN A 11 -11.84 -5.38 12.02
C ASN A 11 -10.70 -5.27 13.04
N ILE A 12 -9.48 -5.62 12.63
CA ILE A 12 -8.25 -5.55 13.44
C ILE A 12 -7.26 -4.57 12.79
N GLY A 13 -6.42 -3.91 13.59
CA GLY A 13 -5.43 -2.93 13.09
C GLY A 13 -4.44 -3.57 12.11
N ARG A 14 -3.73 -2.75 11.31
CA ARG A 14 -2.80 -3.24 10.27
C ARG A 14 -1.80 -4.27 10.78
N ASP A 15 -1.19 -4.04 11.94
CA ASP A 15 -0.21 -4.97 12.53
C ASP A 15 -0.84 -6.33 12.86
N GLN A 16 -2.07 -6.33 13.38
CA GLN A 16 -2.80 -7.56 13.67
C GLN A 16 -3.21 -8.28 12.39
N ARG A 17 -3.56 -7.54 11.32
CA ARG A 17 -3.81 -8.10 9.98
C ARG A 17 -2.53 -8.71 9.40
N THR A 18 -1.40 -8.02 9.50
CA THR A 18 -0.08 -8.51 9.07
C THR A 18 0.28 -9.80 9.79
N GLU A 19 0.15 -9.84 11.12
CA GLU A 19 0.46 -11.04 11.89
C GLU A 19 -0.48 -12.20 11.52
N TRP A 20 -1.78 -11.93 11.37
CA TRP A 20 -2.74 -12.95 10.97
C TRP A 20 -2.44 -13.52 9.57
N LEU A 21 -2.12 -12.67 8.60
CA LEU A 21 -1.73 -13.10 7.25
C LEU A 21 -0.43 -13.90 7.26
N THR A 22 0.59 -13.40 7.97
CA THR A 22 1.89 -14.08 8.13
C THR A 22 1.72 -15.45 8.75
N ALA A 23 1.00 -15.55 9.88
CA ALA A 23 0.75 -16.82 10.55
C ALA A 23 0.00 -17.82 9.66
N ARG A 24 -0.98 -17.35 8.88
CA ARG A 24 -1.72 -18.21 7.95
C ARG A 24 -0.85 -18.67 6.78
N LEU A 25 -0.03 -17.79 6.23
CA LEU A 25 0.86 -18.09 5.11
C LEU A 25 1.98 -19.05 5.52
N ALA A 26 2.50 -18.94 6.75
CA ALA A 26 3.53 -19.84 7.28
C ALA A 26 3.10 -21.31 7.38
N HIS A 27 1.79 -21.59 7.39
CA HIS A 27 1.24 -22.96 7.36
C HIS A 27 1.01 -23.49 5.93
N ARG A 28 1.40 -22.73 4.91
CA ARG A 28 1.30 -23.15 3.50
C ARG A 28 2.62 -23.75 3.03
N PRO A 29 2.60 -24.57 1.95
CA PRO A 29 3.83 -25.01 1.30
C PRO A 29 4.72 -23.83 0.90
N VAL A 30 6.03 -23.97 1.03
CA VAL A 30 7.02 -22.92 0.70
C VAL A 30 6.81 -22.33 -0.70
N VAL A 31 6.44 -23.15 -1.69
CA VAL A 31 6.13 -22.68 -3.04
C VAL A 31 5.00 -21.66 -3.08
N GLU A 32 3.96 -21.84 -2.25
CA GLU A 32 2.84 -20.89 -2.16
C GLU A 32 3.23 -19.59 -1.44
N ILE A 33 4.19 -19.65 -0.50
CA ILE A 33 4.75 -18.45 0.15
C ILE A 33 5.50 -17.60 -0.87
N ILE A 34 6.32 -18.25 -1.71
CA ILE A 34 7.02 -17.59 -2.82
C ILE A 34 6.03 -17.03 -3.84
N GLU A 35 5.01 -17.80 -4.22
CA GLU A 35 3.96 -17.32 -5.12
C GLU A 35 3.23 -16.11 -4.54
N PHE A 36 2.98 -16.07 -3.23
CA PHE A 36 2.39 -14.90 -2.58
C PHE A 36 3.28 -13.66 -2.73
N GLU A 37 4.60 -13.76 -2.52
CA GLU A 37 5.53 -12.63 -2.73
C GLU A 37 5.49 -12.12 -4.17
N LEU A 38 5.47 -13.03 -5.14
CA LEU A 38 5.40 -12.68 -6.57
C LEU A 38 4.06 -12.01 -6.92
N HIS A 39 2.95 -12.51 -6.38
CA HIS A 39 1.64 -11.89 -6.59
C HIS A 39 1.56 -10.51 -5.93
N LEU A 40 2.03 -10.36 -4.69
CA LEU A 40 2.06 -9.08 -4.00
C LEU A 40 2.87 -8.05 -4.80
N THR A 41 4.05 -8.45 -5.26
CA THR A 41 4.93 -7.62 -6.10
C THR A 41 4.26 -7.26 -7.43
N ALA A 42 3.61 -8.20 -8.10
CA ALA A 42 2.87 -7.93 -9.32
C ALA A 42 1.71 -6.94 -9.11
N GLN A 43 0.97 -7.03 -8.00
CA GLN A 43 -0.08 -6.07 -7.67
C GLN A 43 0.49 -4.69 -7.38
N ARG A 44 1.57 -4.59 -6.59
CA ARG A 44 2.25 -3.30 -6.33
C ARG A 44 2.70 -2.64 -7.64
N LYS A 45 3.27 -3.39 -8.59
CA LYS A 45 3.70 -2.84 -9.89
C LYS A 45 2.55 -2.24 -10.71
N ARG A 46 1.31 -2.74 -10.57
CA ARG A 46 0.13 -2.16 -11.28
C ARG A 46 -0.18 -0.73 -10.85
N VAL A 47 0.17 -0.37 -9.62
CA VAL A 47 -0.05 0.97 -9.05
C VAL A 47 1.24 1.79 -8.97
N ASP A 48 2.37 1.23 -9.41
CA ASP A 48 3.67 1.89 -9.48
C ASP A 48 3.76 2.80 -10.72
N THR A 49 2.96 3.86 -10.72
CA THR A 49 2.86 4.83 -11.82
C THR A 49 2.99 6.26 -11.33
N ARG A 50 3.44 7.20 -12.19
CA ARG A 50 3.49 8.63 -11.88
C ARG A 50 2.10 9.22 -11.67
N HIS A 51 1.05 8.61 -12.24
CA HIS A 51 -0.34 9.03 -11.97
C HIS A 51 -0.74 8.69 -10.53
N MET A 52 -0.48 7.47 -10.06
CA MET A 52 -0.74 7.09 -8.68
C MET A 52 0.19 7.82 -7.70
N TRP A 53 1.45 8.07 -8.06
CA TRP A 53 2.35 8.91 -7.26
C TRP A 53 1.76 10.29 -7.03
N GLY A 54 1.18 10.94 -8.06
CA GLY A 54 0.51 12.22 -7.89
C GLY A 54 -0.74 12.16 -7.00
N ALA A 55 -1.42 11.01 -6.95
CA ALA A 55 -2.52 10.78 -6.01
C ALA A 55 -2.00 10.69 -4.57
N ALA A 56 -0.92 9.92 -4.35
CA ALA A 56 -0.23 9.86 -3.07
C ALA A 56 0.31 11.24 -2.64
N TRP A 57 0.93 12.00 -3.56
CA TRP A 57 1.41 13.37 -3.31
C TRP A 57 0.29 14.30 -2.80
N ASN A 58 -0.88 14.26 -3.45
CA ASN A 58 -2.05 15.01 -2.99
C ASN A 58 -2.50 14.57 -1.60
N ILE A 59 -2.67 13.26 -1.41
CA ILE A 59 -3.12 12.67 -0.14
C ILE A 59 -2.17 13.08 0.98
N PHE A 60 -0.86 12.89 0.80
CA PHE A 60 0.17 13.20 1.79
C PHE A 60 0.52 14.70 1.91
N GLN A 61 -0.21 15.61 1.24
CA GLN A 61 0.03 17.05 1.32
C GLN A 61 1.47 17.43 0.91
N GLY A 62 1.98 16.80 -0.16
CA GLY A 62 3.32 16.99 -0.69
C GLY A 62 4.42 16.19 0.00
N TRP A 63 4.10 15.41 1.03
CA TRP A 63 5.07 14.56 1.74
C TRP A 63 5.10 13.14 1.18
N CYS A 64 5.57 13.01 -0.06
CA CYS A 64 5.67 11.71 -0.71
C CYS A 64 7.07 11.47 -1.30
N SER A 65 7.86 10.66 -0.61
CA SER A 65 9.12 10.04 -1.06
C SER A 65 8.86 8.67 -1.71
N ASP A 66 9.92 8.08 -2.27
CA ASP A 66 9.97 6.67 -2.68
C ASP A 66 9.53 5.71 -1.57
N ASP A 67 10.06 5.85 -0.35
CA ASP A 67 9.67 5.00 0.79
C ASP A 67 8.17 5.12 1.11
N SER A 68 7.67 6.35 1.25
CA SER A 68 6.25 6.57 1.57
C SER A 68 5.33 6.07 0.46
N PHE A 69 5.76 6.15 -0.81
CA PHE A 69 5.01 5.64 -1.94
C PHE A 69 5.06 4.11 -1.97
N TRP A 70 6.20 3.50 -1.65
CA TRP A 70 6.35 2.05 -1.51
C TRP A 70 5.47 1.48 -0.39
N TYR A 71 5.25 2.20 0.71
CA TYR A 71 4.30 1.81 1.76
C TYR A 71 2.84 2.11 1.39
N PHE A 72 2.59 3.08 0.51
CA PHE A 72 1.24 3.40 0.02
C PHE A 72 0.67 2.30 -0.88
N GLN A 73 1.50 1.64 -1.69
CA GLN A 73 1.09 0.55 -2.58
C GLN A 73 0.42 -0.64 -1.86
N PRO A 74 1.00 -1.25 -0.81
CA PRO A 74 0.34 -2.30 -0.05
C PRO A 74 -0.88 -1.78 0.71
N TRP A 75 -0.90 -0.52 1.14
CA TRP A 75 -2.10 0.08 1.73
C TRP A 75 -3.27 0.08 0.73
N LEU A 76 -3.04 0.41 -0.54
CA LEU A 76 -4.06 0.32 -1.60
C LEU A 76 -4.60 -1.11 -1.75
N ILE A 77 -3.72 -2.12 -1.74
CA ILE A 77 -4.11 -3.54 -1.80
C ILE A 77 -4.96 -3.90 -0.58
N GLY A 78 -4.60 -3.34 0.58
CA GLY A 78 -5.28 -3.51 1.85
C GLY A 78 -6.70 -2.95 1.93
N LEU A 79 -7.09 -2.07 0.99
CA LEU A 79 -8.47 -1.55 0.83
C LEU A 79 -9.45 -2.60 0.28
N GLY A 80 -8.95 -3.78 -0.10
CA GLY A 80 -9.75 -4.88 -0.64
C GLY A 80 -9.81 -4.88 -2.16
N HIS A 81 -10.12 -6.06 -2.73
CA HIS A 81 -10.01 -6.33 -4.17
C HIS A 81 -10.76 -5.32 -5.03
N ASP A 82 -12.07 -5.13 -4.83
CA ASP A 82 -12.88 -4.25 -5.68
C ASP A 82 -12.44 -2.78 -5.64
N THR A 83 -11.97 -2.31 -4.48
CA THR A 83 -11.43 -0.95 -4.34
C THR A 83 -10.07 -0.85 -5.01
N PHE A 84 -9.19 -1.82 -4.78
CA PHE A 84 -7.87 -1.86 -5.40
C PHE A 84 -7.96 -1.86 -6.94
N GLU A 85 -8.79 -2.73 -7.52
CA GLU A 85 -8.97 -2.80 -8.98
C GLU A 85 -9.44 -1.46 -9.56
N ARG A 86 -10.39 -0.81 -8.88
CA ARG A 86 -10.92 0.49 -9.30
C ARG A 86 -9.85 1.60 -9.25
N VAL A 87 -9.10 1.70 -8.16
CA VAL A 87 -8.10 2.77 -7.99
C VAL A 87 -6.84 2.51 -8.83
N ALA A 88 -6.48 1.24 -9.06
CA ALA A 88 -5.39 0.89 -9.96
C ALA A 88 -5.68 1.30 -11.41
N ALA A 89 -6.93 1.17 -11.86
CA ALA A 89 -7.36 1.67 -13.17
C ALA A 89 -7.53 3.20 -13.19
N HIS A 90 -8.02 3.79 -12.10
CA HIS A 90 -8.36 5.20 -12.00
C HIS A 90 -7.95 5.78 -10.64
N PRO A 91 -6.72 6.32 -10.50
CA PRO A 91 -6.23 6.83 -9.21
C PRO A 91 -7.12 7.91 -8.58
N ASP A 92 -7.81 8.73 -9.39
CA ASP A 92 -8.74 9.75 -8.91
C ASP A 92 -9.97 9.18 -8.17
N ALA A 93 -10.28 7.89 -8.35
CA ALA A 93 -11.33 7.19 -7.61
C ALA A 93 -11.01 7.03 -6.11
N LEU A 94 -9.78 7.29 -5.68
CA LEU A 94 -9.43 7.37 -4.26
C LEU A 94 -10.25 8.43 -3.51
N ALA A 95 -10.74 9.47 -4.21
CA ALA A 95 -11.64 10.47 -3.64
C ALA A 95 -12.98 9.89 -3.10
N ASP A 96 -13.34 8.67 -3.51
CA ASP A 96 -14.55 7.99 -3.02
C ASP A 96 -14.31 7.05 -1.86
N THR A 97 -13.05 6.78 -1.53
CA THR A 97 -12.72 5.89 -0.41
C THR A 97 -13.01 6.59 0.91
N HIS A 98 -13.54 5.82 1.85
CA HIS A 98 -13.86 6.33 3.17
C HIS A 98 -12.58 6.75 3.92
N GLU A 99 -11.48 6.04 3.69
CA GLU A 99 -10.17 6.29 4.24
C GLU A 99 -9.66 7.68 3.82
N VAL A 100 -9.65 8.01 2.53
CA VAL A 100 -9.20 9.34 2.06
C VAL A 100 -10.17 10.45 2.49
N ARG A 101 -11.48 10.19 2.45
CA ARG A 101 -12.49 11.18 2.89
C ARG A 101 -12.36 11.56 4.36
N ARG A 102 -11.89 10.65 5.22
CA ARG A 102 -11.63 10.91 6.63
C ARG A 102 -10.46 11.87 6.86
N LEU A 103 -9.54 11.97 5.91
CA LEU A 103 -8.36 12.85 5.97
C LEU A 103 -8.66 14.26 5.44
N ALA A 104 -9.70 14.40 4.61
CA ALA A 104 -10.03 15.66 3.96
C ALA A 104 -10.22 16.82 4.95
N GLY A 105 -9.60 17.96 4.65
CA GLY A 105 -9.66 19.17 5.47
C GLY A 105 -8.84 19.13 6.77
N ARG A 106 -8.08 18.06 7.04
CA ARG A 106 -7.21 17.93 8.21
C ARG A 106 -5.75 18.02 7.79
N HIS A 107 -4.91 18.68 8.58
CA HIS A 107 -3.47 18.68 8.35
C HIS A 107 -2.88 17.31 8.73
N ARG A 108 -1.89 16.80 7.98
CA ARG A 108 -1.30 15.46 8.21
C ARG A 108 -0.80 15.21 9.63
N SER A 109 -0.37 16.26 10.34
CA SER A 109 0.05 16.18 11.75
C SER A 109 -1.09 15.83 12.73
N GLN A 110 -2.34 15.78 12.26
CA GLN A 110 -3.52 15.42 13.04
C GLN A 110 -3.99 13.99 12.76
N TRP A 111 -3.34 13.27 11.84
CA TRP A 111 -3.68 11.89 11.54
C TRP A 111 -3.04 10.98 12.58
N THR A 112 -3.79 9.96 12.98
CA THR A 112 -3.26 8.86 13.79
C THR A 112 -2.47 7.89 12.91
N ASP A 113 -1.69 7.01 13.55
CA ASP A 113 -0.95 5.96 12.83
C ASP A 113 -1.89 5.11 11.97
N GLU A 114 -3.07 4.74 12.50
CA GLU A 114 -4.08 3.95 11.78
C GLU A 114 -4.70 4.69 10.58
N GLU A 115 -4.76 6.02 10.63
CA GLU A 115 -5.29 6.85 9.55
C GLU A 115 -4.26 7.13 8.45
N TRP A 116 -2.96 6.99 8.77
CA TRP A 116 -1.90 7.24 7.81
C TRP A 116 -2.00 6.25 6.64
N PRO A 117 -2.05 6.68 5.37
CA PRO A 117 -2.19 5.80 4.20
C PRO A 117 -0.96 4.94 3.87
N GLU A 118 -0.46 4.17 4.82
CA GLU A 118 0.71 3.29 4.63
C GLU A 118 0.42 1.87 5.13
N TRP A 119 1.15 0.88 4.64
CA TRP A 119 1.15 -0.45 5.23
C TRP A 119 2.50 -1.13 4.95
N GLU A 120 3.58 -0.57 5.49
CA GLU A 120 4.93 -1.12 5.32
C GLU A 120 5.01 -2.61 5.67
N SER A 121 4.44 -3.00 6.82
CA SER A 121 4.56 -4.37 7.34
C SER A 121 3.98 -5.45 6.41
N MET A 122 3.07 -5.09 5.51
CA MET A 122 2.53 -6.01 4.49
C MET A 122 3.61 -6.47 3.49
N ASN A 123 4.62 -5.63 3.23
CA ASN A 123 5.73 -5.96 2.34
C ASN A 123 6.63 -7.08 2.90
N TYR A 124 6.50 -7.43 4.18
CA TYR A 124 7.34 -8.44 4.83
C TYR A 124 6.57 -9.72 5.19
N ILE A 125 5.29 -9.84 4.80
CA ILE A 125 4.46 -11.02 5.12
C ILE A 125 5.08 -12.31 4.57
N ALA A 126 5.50 -12.31 3.31
CA ALA A 126 6.08 -13.50 2.69
C ALA A 126 7.39 -13.90 3.34
N LEU A 127 8.27 -12.92 3.60
CA LEU A 127 9.56 -13.09 4.26
C LEU A 127 9.36 -13.72 5.63
N ASN A 128 8.59 -13.05 6.49
CA ASN A 128 8.32 -13.53 7.85
C ASN A 128 7.61 -14.89 7.87
N ALA A 129 6.76 -15.18 6.88
CA ALA A 129 6.09 -16.47 6.78
C ALA A 129 7.05 -17.57 6.34
N TYR A 130 7.98 -17.28 5.43
CA TYR A 130 9.02 -18.20 4.99
C TYR A 130 9.90 -18.59 6.17
N ASP A 131 10.46 -17.60 6.87
CA ASP A 131 11.33 -17.82 8.02
C ASP A 131 10.65 -18.68 9.10
N ARG A 132 9.36 -18.45 9.35
CA ARG A 132 8.57 -19.28 10.29
C ARG A 132 8.34 -20.70 9.80
N ALA A 133 8.17 -20.90 8.49
CA ALA A 133 7.89 -22.20 7.90
C ALA A 133 9.13 -23.08 7.79
N THR A 134 10.30 -22.49 7.56
CA THR A 134 11.56 -23.21 7.33
C THR A 134 12.52 -23.17 8.53
N GLY A 135 12.42 -22.14 9.37
CA GLY A 135 13.39 -21.85 10.41
C GLY A 135 14.69 -21.22 9.89
N GLU A 136 14.71 -20.77 8.63
CA GLU A 136 15.86 -20.13 7.97
C GLU A 136 15.61 -18.63 7.86
N GLU A 137 16.44 -17.81 8.51
CA GLU A 137 16.43 -16.35 8.34
C GLU A 137 16.93 -16.00 6.93
N GLU A 138 16.30 -15.02 6.26
CA GLU A 138 16.63 -14.58 4.89
C GLU A 138 16.46 -15.67 3.80
N GLY A 139 15.75 -16.77 4.12
CA GLY A 139 15.64 -17.91 3.22
C GLY A 139 14.75 -17.64 2.00
N LEU A 140 13.86 -16.64 2.06
CA LEU A 140 13.02 -16.25 0.93
C LEU A 140 13.84 -15.62 -0.19
N GLU A 141 14.78 -14.75 0.14
CA GLU A 141 15.69 -14.10 -0.80
C GLU A 141 16.50 -15.15 -1.56
N ASP A 142 17.16 -16.07 -0.84
CA ASP A 142 17.91 -17.19 -1.42
C ASP A 142 17.04 -18.07 -2.36
N ALA A 143 15.81 -18.33 -1.93
CA ALA A 143 14.85 -19.10 -2.71
C ALA A 143 14.47 -18.38 -4.02
N LEU A 144 14.28 -17.06 -3.99
CA LEU A 144 14.01 -16.26 -5.18
C LEU A 144 15.23 -16.21 -6.10
N GLU A 145 16.43 -16.01 -5.55
CA GLU A 145 17.68 -15.94 -6.31
C GLU A 145 17.98 -17.25 -7.05
N THR A 146 17.72 -18.39 -6.41
CA THR A 146 17.84 -19.72 -7.03
C THR A 146 16.94 -19.87 -8.27
N ARG A 147 15.87 -19.07 -8.36
CA ARG A 147 14.93 -19.01 -9.49
C ARG A 147 15.26 -17.86 -10.47
N GLY A 148 16.35 -17.14 -10.25
CA GLY A 148 16.74 -15.95 -11.03
C GLY A 148 15.82 -14.75 -10.81
N LEU A 149 15.17 -14.67 -9.65
CA LEU A 149 14.27 -13.60 -9.26
C LEU A 149 14.86 -12.82 -8.08
N TYR A 150 14.46 -11.55 -7.95
CA TYR A 150 14.85 -10.68 -6.84
C TYR A 150 13.62 -10.00 -6.26
N ARG A 151 13.64 -9.72 -4.96
CA ARG A 151 12.59 -8.93 -4.32
C ARG A 151 12.66 -7.47 -4.78
N ILE A 152 11.48 -6.89 -5.00
CA ILE A 152 11.35 -5.45 -5.26
C ILE A 152 11.09 -4.76 -3.91
N CYS A 153 12.03 -3.91 -3.52
CA CYS A 153 12.08 -3.25 -2.22
C CYS A 153 11.95 -1.71 -2.31
N ASP A 154 11.65 -1.20 -3.51
CA ASP A 154 11.45 0.22 -3.77
C ASP A 154 10.27 0.42 -4.73
N ALA A 155 9.78 1.66 -4.78
CA ALA A 155 8.84 2.08 -5.79
C ALA A 155 9.60 2.86 -6.87
N PHE A 156 9.43 2.46 -8.13
CA PHE A 156 10.16 3.06 -9.24
C PHE A 156 9.25 3.17 -10.48
N PRO A 157 8.32 4.14 -10.48
CA PRO A 157 7.47 4.36 -11.63
C PRO A 157 8.30 4.85 -12.83
N GLU A 158 8.24 4.08 -13.91
CA GLU A 158 9.03 4.28 -15.12
C GLU A 158 8.34 5.19 -16.15
N ASP A 159 7.05 5.52 -15.95
CA ASP A 159 6.30 6.43 -16.79
C ASP A 159 6.70 7.91 -16.58
N GLU A 160 6.19 8.78 -17.45
CA GLU A 160 6.60 10.19 -17.51
C GLU A 160 6.17 10.96 -16.26
N ARG A 161 7.15 11.55 -15.58
CA ARG A 161 6.92 12.40 -14.42
C ARG A 161 6.26 13.71 -14.84
N TRP A 162 5.38 14.22 -13.99
CA TRP A 162 4.75 15.52 -14.12
C TRP A 162 4.91 16.34 -12.84
N ASP A 163 4.57 17.63 -12.88
CA ASP A 163 4.75 18.53 -11.74
C ASP A 163 3.60 18.35 -10.75
N TYR A 164 3.88 17.68 -9.64
CA TYR A 164 2.88 17.38 -8.62
C TYR A 164 2.49 18.61 -7.78
N ASP A 165 3.33 19.65 -7.75
CA ASP A 165 3.06 20.89 -7.04
C ASP A 165 2.15 21.82 -7.86
N ASP A 166 2.22 21.72 -9.20
CA ASP A 166 1.33 22.39 -10.13
C ASP A 166 -0.14 21.96 -9.92
N ILE A 167 -0.93 22.85 -9.32
CA ILE A 167 -2.35 22.63 -9.05
C ILE A 167 -3.19 22.48 -10.33
N GLY A 168 -2.78 23.10 -11.44
CA GLY A 168 -3.44 22.95 -12.73
C GLY A 168 -3.28 21.53 -13.27
N GLN A 169 -2.07 20.97 -13.19
CA GLN A 169 -1.82 19.58 -13.57
C GLN A 169 -2.54 18.59 -12.65
N ARG A 170 -2.57 18.85 -11.35
CA ARG A 170 -3.36 18.07 -10.39
C ARG A 170 -4.86 18.09 -10.71
N ARG A 171 -5.45 19.26 -10.96
CA ARG A 171 -6.85 19.40 -11.36
C ARG A 171 -7.16 18.70 -12.69
N ALA A 172 -6.21 18.68 -13.63
CA ALA A 172 -6.40 18.01 -14.91
C ALA A 172 -6.33 16.47 -14.80
N LYS A 173 -5.42 15.94 -13.99
CA LYS A 173 -5.15 14.49 -13.89
C LYS A 173 -5.91 13.79 -12.76
N LEU A 174 -6.21 14.51 -11.68
CA LEU A 174 -6.82 14.02 -10.44
C LEU A 174 -7.88 15.03 -9.93
N PRO A 175 -8.89 15.39 -10.74
CA PRO A 175 -9.82 16.46 -10.42
C PRO A 175 -10.54 16.25 -9.09
N ARG A 176 -11.04 15.03 -8.83
CA ARG A 176 -11.89 14.74 -7.66
C ARG A 176 -11.08 14.71 -6.38
N LEU A 177 -9.89 14.10 -6.41
CA LEU A 177 -8.97 14.13 -5.27
C LEU A 177 -8.52 15.55 -4.94
N THR A 178 -8.18 16.32 -5.96
CA THR A 178 -7.70 17.70 -5.79
C THR A 178 -8.79 18.59 -5.21
N GLU A 179 -10.04 18.42 -5.65
CA GLU A 179 -11.19 19.13 -5.09
C GLU A 179 -11.48 18.73 -3.64
N LEU A 180 -11.48 17.42 -3.34
CA LEU A 180 -11.78 16.89 -2.01
C LEU A 180 -10.76 17.32 -0.95
N LEU A 181 -9.47 17.24 -1.28
CA LEU A 181 -8.38 17.50 -0.34
C LEU A 181 -8.04 18.99 -0.25
N GLY A 182 -8.46 19.80 -1.22
CA GLY A 182 -8.22 21.23 -1.26
C GLY A 182 -6.75 21.60 -1.48
N GLU A 183 -6.47 22.91 -1.39
CA GLU A 183 -5.12 23.45 -1.57
C GLU A 183 -4.38 23.48 -0.23
N HIS A 184 -3.82 22.34 0.19
CA HIS A 184 -2.84 22.34 1.27
C HIS A 184 -1.44 22.59 0.68
N HIS A 185 -1.00 23.85 0.69
CA HIS A 185 0.42 24.16 0.52
C HIS A 185 1.17 23.82 1.81
N PRO A 186 2.34 23.17 1.74
CA PRO A 186 3.24 23.19 2.88
C PRO A 186 3.57 24.66 3.17
N ALA A 187 3.27 25.13 4.39
CA ALA A 187 3.82 26.39 4.85
C ALA A 187 5.35 26.27 4.75
N THR A 188 5.95 27.19 3.99
CA THR A 188 7.39 27.47 3.93
C THR A 188 8.03 27.54 5.30
#